data_AF-A0A918MMN3-F1
#
_entry.id   AF-A0A918MMN3-F1
#
_cell.length_a   1.000
_cell.length_b   1.000
_cell.length_c   1.000
_cell.angle_alpha   90.00
_cell.angle_beta   90.00
_cell.angle_gamma   90.00
#
_symmetry.space_group_name_H-M   'P 1'
#
loop_
_entity.id
_entity.type
_entity.pdbx_description
1 polymer ?
#
loop_
_entity_poly.entity_id
_entity_poly.type
_entity_poly.pdbx_seq_one_letter_code
_entity_poly.pdbx_strand_id
1 'polypeptide(L)'
;MATASETPVLDMIAAMTIDSVERCHMDERTLILARVAALVAMDAPAISYLAHIDPAMKADFTVEQLQDLLVAIAPVVGTARVMSAAGHIAQAFGVALALAESEAEAIAQAEARSRNAP
;
A
#
# COMPACT_ATOMS: atom_id res chain seq x y z
N MET A 1 22.26 22.91 16.28
CA MET A 1 21.10 22.12 16.74
C MET A 1 20.38 21.65 15.50
N ALA A 2 20.31 20.34 15.25
CA ALA A 2 19.52 19.84 14.13
C ALA A 2 18.07 20.29 14.35
N THR A 3 17.50 20.99 13.37
CA THR A 3 16.08 21.34 13.38
C THR A 3 15.29 20.04 13.40
N ALA A 4 14.37 19.88 14.36
CA ALA A 4 13.52 18.71 14.40
C ALA A 4 12.77 18.59 13.07
N SER A 5 12.66 17.37 12.56
CA SER A 5 11.83 17.08 11.38
C SER A 5 10.38 17.51 11.64
N GLU A 6 9.70 17.97 10.59
CA GLU A 6 8.26 18.27 10.60
C GLU A 6 7.41 16.99 10.75
N THR A 7 7.97 15.83 10.41
CA THR A 7 7.29 14.53 10.43
C THR A 7 8.11 13.45 11.14
N PRO A 8 8.55 13.66 12.39
CA PRO A 8 9.54 12.81 13.04
C PRO A 8 9.09 11.34 13.17
N VAL A 9 7.78 11.10 13.31
CA VAL A 9 7.19 9.75 13.35
C VAL A 9 7.26 9.07 11.98
N LEU A 10 6.89 9.77 10.90
CA LEU A 10 6.93 9.21 9.55
C LEU A 10 8.37 8.98 9.09
N ASP A 11 9.28 9.89 9.43
CA ASP A 11 10.70 9.75 9.11
C ASP A 11 11.30 8.50 9.77
N MET A 12 10.97 8.27 11.04
CA MET A 12 11.39 7.06 11.75
C MET A 12 10.82 5.80 11.07
N ILE A 13 9.53 5.79 10.74
CA ILE A 13 8.88 4.64 10.09
C ILE A 13 9.47 4.40 8.68
N ALA A 14 9.75 5.46 7.94
CA ALA A 14 10.37 5.39 6.62
C ALA A 14 11.78 4.81 6.73
N ALA A 15 12.60 5.27 7.67
CA ALA A 15 13.92 4.72 7.93
C ALA A 15 13.86 3.23 8.32
N MET A 16 12.95 2.86 9.23
CA MET A 16 12.72 1.44 9.59
C MET A 16 12.32 0.59 8.39
N THR A 17 11.47 1.13 7.50
CA THR A 17 10.99 0.43 6.31
C THR A 17 12.11 0.24 5.30
N ILE A 18 12.90 1.28 5.05
CA ILE A 18 14.07 1.25 4.16
C ILE A 18 15.10 0.24 4.67
N ASP A 19 15.51 0.36 5.93
CA ASP A 19 16.45 -0.57 6.57
C ASP A 19 15.95 -2.02 6.50
N SER A 20 14.64 -2.23 6.67
CA SER A 20 14.03 -3.55 6.55
C SER A 20 14.14 -4.10 5.12
N VAL A 21 13.95 -3.28 4.08
CA VAL A 21 14.08 -3.73 2.68
C VAL A 21 15.54 -4.04 2.36
N GLU A 22 16.49 -3.18 2.74
CA GLU A 22 17.91 -3.35 2.44
C GLU A 22 18.54 -4.58 3.10
N ARG A 23 18.05 -4.94 4.30
CA ARG A 23 18.57 -6.07 5.08
C ARG A 23 17.82 -7.38 4.83
N CYS A 24 16.68 -7.34 4.14
CA CYS A 24 15.92 -8.54 3.83
C CYS A 24 16.46 -9.20 2.56
N HIS A 25 16.70 -10.51 2.61
CA HIS A 25 17.19 -11.29 1.47
C HIS A 25 16.09 -12.10 0.77
N MET A 26 14.83 -11.85 1.10
CA MET A 26 13.69 -12.42 0.37
C MET A 26 13.57 -11.71 -0.98
N ASP A 27 13.12 -12.42 -2.00
CA ASP A 27 12.73 -11.77 -3.25
C ASP A 27 11.54 -10.81 -3.02
N GLU A 28 11.37 -9.84 -3.92
CA GLU A 28 10.37 -8.79 -3.78
C GLU A 28 8.96 -9.32 -3.60
N ARG A 29 8.58 -10.36 -4.36
CA ARG A 29 7.26 -10.99 -4.27
C ARG A 29 7.04 -11.61 -2.90
N THR A 30 8.00 -12.39 -2.41
CA THR A 30 7.89 -13.04 -1.09
C THR A 30 7.89 -12.00 0.04
N LEU A 31 8.65 -10.92 -0.07
CA LEU A 31 8.63 -9.82 0.90
C LEU A 31 7.25 -9.14 0.96
N ILE A 32 6.63 -8.86 -0.20
CA ILE A 32 5.29 -8.24 -0.25
C ILE A 32 4.24 -9.18 0.32
N LEU A 33 4.25 -10.46 -0.06
CA LEU A 33 3.34 -11.46 0.50
C LEU A 33 3.43 -11.50 2.03
N ALA A 34 4.64 -11.53 2.59
CA ALA A 34 4.85 -11.56 4.04
C ALA A 34 4.31 -10.30 4.73
N ARG A 35 4.54 -9.12 4.15
CA ARG A 35 4.04 -7.85 4.69
C ARG A 35 2.52 -7.76 4.65
N VAL A 36 1.90 -8.14 3.53
CA VAL A 36 0.44 -8.18 3.42
C VAL A 36 -0.16 -9.20 4.40
N ALA A 37 0.42 -10.39 4.52
CA ALA A 37 -0.02 -11.39 5.50
C ALA A 37 0.01 -10.85 6.95
N ALA A 38 1.07 -10.11 7.29
CA ALA A 38 1.19 -9.45 8.59
C ALA A 38 0.11 -8.38 8.80
N LEU A 39 -0.21 -7.58 7.79
CA LEU A 39 -1.32 -6.61 7.88
C LEU A 39 -2.66 -7.31 8.12
N VAL A 40 -2.92 -8.44 7.44
CA VAL A 40 -4.14 -9.24 7.66
C VAL A 40 -4.18 -9.77 9.09
N ALA A 41 -3.09 -10.35 9.58
CA ALA A 41 -3.01 -10.90 10.94
C ALA A 41 -3.23 -9.82 12.02
N MET A 42 -2.73 -8.62 11.78
CA MET A 42 -2.85 -7.46 12.67
C MET A 42 -4.21 -6.73 12.54
N ASP A 43 -5.02 -7.06 11.53
CA ASP A 43 -6.22 -6.31 11.16
C ASP A 43 -5.94 -4.83 10.96
N ALA A 44 -4.93 -4.57 10.14
CA ALA A 44 -4.50 -3.21 9.84
C ALA A 44 -5.63 -2.39 9.19
N PRO A 45 -5.67 -1.07 9.41
CA PRO A 45 -6.62 -0.19 8.73
C PRO A 45 -6.39 -0.16 7.21
N ALA A 46 -7.42 0.17 6.44
CA ALA A 46 -7.38 0.23 4.97
C ALA A 46 -6.18 1.00 4.41
N ILE A 47 -5.85 2.16 5.00
CA ILE A 47 -4.73 3.00 4.56
C ILE A 47 -3.39 2.27 4.61
N SER A 48 -3.20 1.30 5.51
CA SER A 48 -1.96 0.54 5.62
C SER A 48 -1.71 -0.36 4.40
N TYR A 49 -2.76 -0.78 3.70
CA TYR A 49 -2.62 -1.58 2.47
C TYR A 49 -2.18 -0.74 1.27
N LEU A 50 -2.50 0.57 1.25
CA LEU A 50 -2.08 1.48 0.16
C LEU A 50 -0.56 1.55 0.02
N ALA A 51 0.17 1.53 1.14
CA ALA A 51 1.63 1.57 1.18
C ALA A 51 2.29 0.37 0.45
N HIS A 52 1.52 -0.64 0.06
CA HIS A 52 2.01 -1.84 -0.60
C HIS A 52 1.42 -2.06 -2.00
N ILE A 53 0.60 -1.13 -2.53
CA ILE A 53 0.05 -1.24 -3.90
C ILE A 53 1.15 -1.12 -4.96
N ASP A 54 1.91 -0.02 -4.99
CA ASP A 54 2.96 0.16 -5.99
C ASP A 54 4.07 -0.90 -5.89
N PRO A 55 4.58 -1.24 -4.68
CA PRO A 55 5.52 -2.34 -4.54
C PRO A 55 4.96 -3.69 -5.01
N ALA A 56 3.67 -3.97 -4.76
CA ALA A 56 3.01 -5.17 -5.26
C ALA A 56 2.96 -5.20 -6.80
N MET A 57 2.61 -4.09 -7.44
CA MET A 57 2.58 -4.01 -8.90
C MET A 57 3.98 -4.22 -9.51
N LYS A 58 5.02 -3.64 -8.91
CA LYS A 58 6.42 -3.84 -9.37
C LYS A 58 6.89 -5.28 -9.22
N ALA A 59 6.38 -6.00 -8.21
CA ALA A 59 6.68 -7.41 -7.97
C ALA A 59 5.76 -8.37 -8.75
N ASP A 60 4.97 -7.87 -9.70
CA ASP A 60 3.94 -8.61 -10.44
C ASP A 60 3.00 -9.41 -9.52
N PHE A 61 2.63 -8.84 -8.37
CA PHE A 61 1.73 -9.46 -7.41
C PHE A 61 0.28 -9.25 -7.84
N THR A 62 -0.41 -10.35 -8.19
CA THR A 62 -1.74 -10.30 -8.79
C THR A 62 -2.86 -10.42 -7.75
N VAL A 63 -4.09 -10.08 -8.16
CA VAL A 63 -5.29 -10.24 -7.33
C VAL A 63 -5.56 -11.72 -7.00
N GLU A 64 -5.22 -12.63 -7.91
CA GLU A 64 -5.31 -14.08 -7.68
C GLU A 64 -4.34 -14.51 -6.58
N GLN A 65 -3.11 -14.00 -6.58
CA GLN A 65 -2.14 -14.32 -5.54
C GLN A 65 -2.51 -13.71 -4.18
N LEU A 66 -3.19 -12.56 -4.17
CA LEU A 66 -3.78 -12.01 -2.95
C LEU A 66 -4.89 -12.93 -2.41
N GLN A 67 -5.75 -13.45 -3.29
CA GLN A 67 -6.76 -14.42 -2.89
C GLN A 67 -6.11 -15.71 -2.36
N ASP A 68 -5.11 -16.24 -3.05
CA ASP A 68 -4.35 -17.41 -2.61
C ASP A 68 -3.70 -17.18 -1.25
N LEU A 69 -3.15 -15.98 -1.01
CA LEU A 69 -2.63 -15.59 0.29
C LEU A 69 -3.71 -15.64 1.38
N LEU A 70 -4.88 -15.03 1.14
CA LEU A 70 -5.98 -15.02 2.09
C LEU A 70 -6.49 -16.44 2.38
N VAL A 71 -6.61 -17.28 1.35
CA VAL A 71 -6.96 -18.70 1.48
C VAL A 71 -5.92 -19.45 2.31
N ALA A 72 -4.64 -19.23 2.04
CA ALA A 72 -3.54 -19.91 2.72
C ALA A 72 -3.46 -19.55 4.22
N ILE A 73 -3.69 -18.28 4.58
CA ILE A 73 -3.59 -17.84 5.99
C ILE A 73 -4.90 -17.97 6.76
N ALA A 74 -6.05 -18.17 6.09
CA ALA A 74 -7.36 -18.26 6.72
C ALA A 74 -7.43 -19.22 7.92
N PRO A 75 -6.82 -20.44 7.88
CA PRO A 75 -6.83 -21.35 9.03
C PRO A 75 -6.00 -20.84 10.22
N VAL A 76 -5.06 -19.92 9.99
CA VAL A 76 -4.15 -19.38 11.01
C VAL A 76 -4.74 -18.14 11.67
N VAL A 77 -5.30 -17.22 10.87
CA VAL A 77 -5.79 -15.92 11.37
C VAL A 77 -7.30 -15.90 11.66
N GLY A 78 -8.04 -16.87 11.12
CA GLY A 78 -9.48 -17.03 11.31
C GLY A 78 -10.34 -16.19 10.36
N THR A 79 -11.59 -16.61 10.17
CA THR A 79 -12.53 -16.03 9.19
C THR A 79 -12.80 -14.53 9.41
N ALA A 80 -12.91 -14.09 10.67
CA ALA A 80 -13.19 -12.69 10.98
C ALA A 80 -12.08 -11.76 10.47
N ARG A 81 -10.80 -12.14 10.65
CA ARG A 81 -9.65 -11.37 10.18
C ARG A 81 -9.56 -11.35 8.66
N VAL A 82 -9.83 -12.49 8.00
CA VAL A 82 -9.85 -12.56 6.53
C VAL A 82 -10.93 -11.65 5.94
N MET A 83 -12.15 -11.68 6.50
CA MET A 83 -13.25 -10.84 6.02
C MET A 83 -12.98 -9.35 6.25
N SER A 84 -12.42 -9.00 7.42
CA SER A 84 -12.02 -7.62 7.72
C SER A 84 -10.98 -7.11 6.73
N ALA A 85 -9.92 -7.89 6.51
CA ALA A 85 -8.88 -7.54 5.56
C ALA A 85 -9.41 -7.39 4.13
N ALA A 86 -10.29 -8.28 3.67
CA ALA A 86 -10.92 -8.16 2.35
C ALA A 86 -11.67 -6.82 2.20
N GLY A 87 -12.42 -6.40 3.23
CA GLY A 87 -13.10 -5.10 3.24
C GLY A 87 -12.13 -3.92 3.24
N HIS A 88 -11.09 -3.96 4.06
CA HIS A 88 -10.06 -2.92 4.12
C HIS A 88 -9.28 -2.79 2.81
N ILE A 89 -8.96 -3.90 2.15
CA ILE A 89 -8.29 -3.90 0.85
C ILE A 89 -9.20 -3.29 -0.22
N ALA A 90 -10.47 -3.68 -0.27
CA ALA A 90 -11.43 -3.10 -1.20
C ALA A 90 -11.58 -1.58 -1.00
N GLN A 91 -11.64 -1.14 0.26
CA GLN A 91 -11.66 0.29 0.60
C GLN A 91 -10.37 1.00 0.16
N ALA A 92 -9.21 0.39 0.37
CA ALA A 92 -7.92 0.94 -0.06
C ALA A 92 -7.91 1.13 -1.58
N PHE A 93 -8.33 0.14 -2.36
CA PHE A 93 -8.45 0.28 -3.82
C PHE A 93 -9.40 1.40 -4.23
N GLY A 94 -10.54 1.56 -3.55
CA GLY A 94 -11.46 2.66 -3.79
C GLY A 94 -10.81 4.03 -3.56
N VAL A 95 -10.01 4.18 -2.50
CA VAL A 95 -9.26 5.42 -2.23
C VAL A 95 -8.18 5.67 -3.28
N ALA A 96 -7.43 4.63 -3.68
CA ALA A 96 -6.39 4.75 -4.69
C ALA A 96 -6.95 5.19 -6.05
N LEU A 97 -8.09 4.62 -6.46
CA LEU A 97 -8.78 5.00 -7.70
C LEU A 97 -9.26 6.46 -7.66
N ALA A 98 -9.91 6.87 -6.56
CA ALA A 98 -10.38 8.25 -6.42
C ALA A 98 -9.24 9.27 -6.44
N LEU A 99 -8.08 8.93 -5.86
CA LEU A 99 -6.89 9.79 -5.91
C LEU A 99 -6.33 9.89 -7.34
N ALA A 100 -6.22 8.77 -8.04
CA ALA A 100 -5.75 8.74 -9.43
C ALA A 100 -6.66 9.53 -10.38
N GLU A 101 -7.99 9.44 -10.20
CA GLU A 101 -8.96 10.25 -10.93
C GLU A 101 -8.76 11.76 -10.67
N SER A 102 -8.61 12.15 -9.40
CA SER A 102 -8.38 13.55 -9.02
C SER A 102 -7.07 14.10 -9.60
N GLU A 103 -6.00 13.32 -9.60
CA GLU A 103 -4.72 13.70 -10.20
C GLU A 103 -4.84 13.88 -11.72
N ALA A 104 -5.52 12.97 -12.42
CA ALA A 104 -5.76 13.07 -13.86
C ALA A 104 -6.57 14.32 -14.22
N GLU A 105 -7.62 14.64 -13.45
CA GLU A 105 -8.40 15.87 -13.63
C GLU A 105 -7.55 17.13 -13.42
N ALA A 106 -6.72 17.16 -12.38
CA ALA A 106 -5.84 18.29 -12.10
C ALA A 106 -4.83 18.54 -13.24
N ILE A 107 -4.25 17.46 -13.79
CA ILE A 107 -3.33 17.53 -14.94
C ILE A 107 -4.07 18.09 -16.17
N ALA A 108 -5.25 17.54 -16.49
CA ALA A 108 -6.05 18.00 -17.63
C ALA A 108 -6.44 19.49 -17.51
N GLN A 109 -6.80 19.94 -16.30
CA GLN A 109 -7.09 21.35 -16.02
C GLN A 109 -5.86 22.24 -16.17
N ALA A 110 -4.69 21.80 -15.69
CA ALA A 110 -3.45 22.54 -15.84
C ALA A 110 -3.06 22.70 -17.32
N GLU A 111 -3.20 21.65 -18.12
CA GLU A 111 -2.96 21.73 -19.57
C GLU A 111 -3.97 22.61 -20.30
N ALA A 112 -5.25 22.56 -19.92
CA ALA A 112 -6.26 23.44 -20.51
C ALA A 112 -5.97 24.92 -20.21
N ARG A 113 -5.47 25.23 -19.00
CA ARG A 113 -5.03 26.58 -18.63
C ARG A 113 -3.80 27.01 -19.42
N SER A 114 -2.82 26.13 -19.64
CA SER A 114 -1.62 26.49 -20.41
C SER A 114 -1.92 26.71 -21.90
N ARG A 115 -2.84 25.94 -22.49
CA ARG A 115 -3.32 26.15 -23.87
C ARG A 115 -4.11 27.45 -24.07
N ASN A 116 -4.71 27.97 -23.00
CA ASN A 116 -5.49 29.22 -23.02
C ASN A 116 -4.69 30.44 -22.52
N ALA A 117 -3.39 30.29 -22.27
CA ALA A 117 -2.52 31.41 -21.91
C ALA A 117 -2.23 32.28 -23.16
N PRO A 118 -2.41 33.62 -23.10
CA PRO A 118 -2.25 34.53 -24.22
C PRO A 118 -0.79 34.73 -24.67
#